data_AF-A0A373VL24-F1
#
_entry.id   AF-A0A373VL24-F1
#
_cell.length_a   1.000
_cell.length_b   1.000
_cell.length_c   1.000
_cell.angle_alpha   90.00
_cell.angle_beta   90.00
_cell.angle_gamma   90.00
#
_symmetry.space_group_name_H-M   'P 1'
#
loop_
_entity.id
_entity.type
_entity.pdbx_description
1 polymer ?
#
loop_
_entity_poly.entity_id
_entity_poly.type
_entity_poly.pdbx_seq_one_letter_code
_entity_poly.pdbx_strand_id
1 'polypeptide(L)'
;MNEFYEAVSNLFEELRCDFGEREYTVQPEEWKEAEKNLKQIQKKLPLHLEKIPEREQNFWNKYLDQLEHFHYEEEQRAYYQGMMDVVEFLINIGAIKKSTNVKRMIEKYAR
;
A
#
# COMPACT_ATOMS: atom_id res chain seq x y z
N MET A 1 -12.39 -17.75 22.67
CA MET A 1 -12.04 -16.39 22.22
C MET A 1 -13.35 -15.65 21.91
N ASN A 2 -13.38 -14.32 22.01
CA ASN A 2 -14.61 -13.55 21.83
C ASN A 2 -14.97 -13.51 20.33
N GLU A 3 -16.14 -14.01 19.93
CA GLU A 3 -16.62 -14.08 18.53
C GLU A 3 -16.47 -12.75 17.79
N PHE A 4 -16.60 -11.63 18.50
CA PHE A 4 -16.39 -10.29 17.95
C PHE A 4 -14.96 -10.03 17.44
N TYR A 5 -13.93 -10.47 18.18
CA TYR A 5 -12.54 -10.27 17.73
C TYR A 5 -12.16 -11.20 16.59
N GLU A 6 -12.78 -12.39 16.53
CA GLU A 6 -12.66 -13.23 15.33
C GLU A 6 -13.40 -12.62 14.14
N ALA A 7 -14.61 -12.09 14.32
CA ALA A 7 -15.33 -11.40 13.25
C ALA A 7 -14.56 -10.18 12.72
N VAL A 8 -13.91 -9.41 13.60
CA VAL A 8 -13.08 -8.27 13.20
C VAL A 8 -11.77 -8.73 12.55
N SER A 9 -11.14 -9.80 13.05
CA SER A 9 -9.95 -10.39 12.42
C SER A 9 -10.28 -10.94 11.03
N ASN A 10 -11.39 -11.65 10.90
CA ASN A 10 -11.89 -12.20 9.64
C ASN A 10 -12.29 -11.07 8.69
N LEU A 11 -12.92 -9.99 9.17
CA LEU A 11 -13.17 -8.79 8.37
C LEU A 11 -11.86 -8.18 7.85
N PHE A 12 -10.81 -8.11 8.67
CA PHE A 12 -9.51 -7.62 8.24
C PHE A 12 -8.78 -8.57 7.29
N GLU A 13 -8.96 -9.89 7.43
CA GLU A 13 -8.45 -10.89 6.48
C GLU A 13 -9.23 -10.86 5.15
N GLU A 14 -10.55 -10.66 5.18
CA GLU A 14 -11.39 -10.46 3.99
C GLU A 14 -11.07 -9.15 3.28
N LEU A 15 -10.89 -8.04 4.03
CA LEU A 15 -10.42 -6.76 3.49
C LEU A 15 -9.01 -6.84 2.90
N ARG A 16 -8.20 -7.82 3.34
CA ARG A 16 -6.83 -8.06 2.86
C ARG A 16 -6.77 -8.45 1.38
N CYS A 17 -7.90 -8.87 0.79
CA CYS A 17 -8.00 -9.26 -0.62
C CYS A 17 -6.95 -10.31 -1.01
N ASP A 18 -6.59 -11.22 -0.10
CA ASP A 18 -5.72 -12.36 -0.42
C ASP A 18 -6.44 -13.41 -1.29
N PHE A 19 -7.77 -13.30 -1.43
CA PHE A 19 -8.62 -14.18 -2.24
C PHE A 19 -9.54 -13.36 -3.14
N GLY A 20 -9.22 -13.30 -4.44
CA GLY A 20 -10.12 -12.83 -5.48
C GLY A 20 -10.03 -11.33 -5.76
N GLU A 21 -10.13 -10.98 -7.04
CA GLU A 21 -10.05 -9.64 -7.59
C GLU A 21 -10.78 -8.60 -6.72
N ARG A 22 -10.09 -7.50 -6.35
CA ARG A 22 -10.71 -6.39 -5.62
C ARG A 22 -11.97 -5.96 -6.35
N GLU A 23 -13.12 -6.02 -5.67
CA GLU A 23 -14.41 -5.59 -6.25
C GLU A 23 -14.35 -4.10 -6.67
N TYR A 24 -13.55 -3.30 -5.96
CA TYR A 24 -13.33 -1.89 -6.26
C TYR A 24 -11.85 -1.52 -6.16
N THR A 25 -11.31 -0.88 -7.19
CA THR A 25 -10.00 -0.21 -7.17
C THR A 25 -10.20 1.28 -7.32
N VAL A 26 -9.68 2.05 -6.36
CA VAL A 26 -9.71 3.51 -6.44
C VAL A 26 -8.65 3.95 -7.44
N GLN A 27 -9.10 4.37 -8.63
CA GLN A 27 -8.24 4.88 -9.68
C GLN A 27 -8.72 6.27 -10.09
N PRO A 28 -8.34 7.33 -9.33
CA PRO A 28 -8.61 8.70 -9.71
C PRO A 28 -8.02 8.99 -11.09
N GLU A 29 -8.61 9.92 -11.82
CA GLU A 29 -8.16 10.21 -13.19
C GLU A 29 -6.72 10.75 -13.19
N GLU A 30 -6.35 11.50 -12.15
CA GLU A 30 -4.99 11.99 -11.91
C GLU A 30 -3.99 10.84 -11.73
N TRP A 31 -4.39 9.77 -11.02
CA TRP A 31 -3.54 8.59 -10.84
C TRP A 31 -3.34 7.85 -12.16
N LYS A 32 -4.42 7.66 -12.93
CA LYS A 32 -4.34 7.01 -14.26
C LYS A 32 -3.45 7.79 -15.22
N GLU A 33 -3.54 9.13 -15.20
CA GLU A 33 -2.70 9.99 -16.03
C GLU A 33 -1.22 9.88 -15.62
N ALA A 34 -0.94 9.94 -14.31
CA ALA A 34 0.41 9.76 -13.78
C ALA A 34 1.00 8.38 -14.13
N GLU A 35 0.21 7.31 -13.98
CA GLU A 35 0.61 5.94 -14.31
C GLU A 35 0.92 5.80 -15.81
N LYS A 36 0.06 6.37 -16.68
CA LYS A 36 0.27 6.37 -18.13
C LYS A 36 1.55 7.12 -18.51
N ASN A 37 1.80 8.27 -17.91
CA ASN A 37 3.01 9.07 -18.16
C ASN A 37 4.27 8.32 -17.71
N LEU A 38 4.23 7.67 -16.54
CA LEU A 38 5.32 6.84 -16.05
C LEU A 38 5.60 5.65 -16.99
N LYS A 39 4.58 4.90 -17.40
CA LYS A 39 4.69 3.77 -18.34
C LYS A 39 5.31 4.17 -19.67
N GLN A 40 5.05 5.39 -20.16
CA GLN A 40 5.67 5.89 -21.40
C GLN A 40 7.17 6.16 -21.24
N ILE A 41 7.59 6.70 -20.09
CA ILE A 41 8.99 6.99 -19.79
C ILE A 41 9.75 5.68 -19.54
N GLN A 42 9.17 4.76 -18.76
CA GLN A 42 9.75 3.44 -18.47
C GLN A 42 10.08 2.65 -19.74
N LYS A 43 9.22 2.72 -20.77
CA LYS A 43 9.50 2.07 -22.07
C LYS A 43 10.76 2.60 -22.77
N LYS A 44 11.11 3.86 -22.55
CA LYS A 44 12.30 4.50 -23.16
C LYS A 44 13.54 4.35 -22.28
N LEU A 45 13.37 4.04 -21.00
CA LEU A 45 14.44 4.00 -20.00
C LEU A 45 15.61 3.06 -20.38
N PRO A 46 15.39 1.81 -20.88
CA PRO A 46 16.50 0.94 -21.28
C PRO A 46 17.37 1.54 -22.39
N LEU A 47 16.74 2.17 -23.39
CA LEU A 47 17.45 2.82 -24.51
C LEU A 47 18.30 4.02 -24.07
N HIS A 48 17.96 4.64 -22.94
CA HIS A 48 18.75 5.71 -22.35
C HIS A 48 19.87 5.14 -21.45
N LEU A 49 19.61 4.05 -20.72
CA LEU A 49 20.61 3.40 -19.87
C LEU A 49 21.76 2.77 -20.67
N GLU A 50 21.49 2.23 -21.87
CA GLU A 50 22.51 1.69 -22.77
C GLU A 50 23.50 2.74 -23.30
N LYS A 51 23.14 4.03 -23.26
CA LYS A 51 23.99 5.14 -23.73
C LYS A 51 24.94 5.66 -22.65
N ILE A 52 24.78 5.20 -21.42
CA ILE A 52 25.53 5.63 -20.24
C ILE A 52 26.67 4.61 -20.00
N PRO A 53 27.84 5.04 -19.49
CA PRO A 53 28.91 4.11 -19.12
C PRO A 53 28.44 3.04 -18.13
N GLU A 54 28.92 1.81 -18.30
CA GLU A 54 28.51 0.62 -17.51
C GLU A 54 28.58 0.83 -15.98
N ARG A 55 29.60 1.57 -15.50
CA ARG A 55 29.75 1.91 -14.08
C ARG A 55 28.57 2.71 -13.54
N GLU A 56 28.06 3.66 -14.32
CA GLU A 56 26.90 4.48 -13.94
C GLU A 56 25.59 3.73 -14.16
N GLN A 57 25.52 2.87 -15.18
CA GLN A 57 24.36 2.01 -15.43
C GLN A 57 24.04 1.11 -14.22
N ASN A 58 25.07 0.51 -13.60
CA ASN A 58 24.89 -0.31 -12.41
C ASN A 58 24.31 0.46 -11.21
N PHE A 59 24.72 1.72 -11.03
CA PHE A 59 24.15 2.58 -9.99
C PHE A 59 22.68 2.87 -10.27
N TRP A 60 22.33 3.27 -11.49
CA TRP A 60 20.96 3.58 -11.88
C TRP A 60 20.03 2.38 -11.79
N ASN A 61 20.48 1.20 -12.24
CA ASN A 61 19.69 -0.03 -12.12
C ASN A 61 19.40 -0.37 -10.65
N LYS A 62 20.41 -0.28 -9.78
CA LYS A 62 20.22 -0.49 -8.35
C LYS A 62 19.28 0.55 -7.73
N TYR A 63 19.40 1.82 -8.12
CA TYR A 63 18.51 2.87 -7.63
C TYR A 63 17.05 2.64 -8.06
N LEU A 64 16.83 2.28 -9.33
CA LEU A 64 15.49 2.02 -9.87
C LEU A 64 14.82 0.82 -9.19
N ASP A 65 15.57 -0.26 -8.97
CA ASP A 65 15.12 -1.44 -8.24
C ASP A 65 14.69 -1.09 -6.80
N GLN A 66 15.51 -0.30 -6.08
CA GLN A 66 15.15 0.16 -4.74
C GLN A 66 13.97 1.13 -4.74
N LEU A 67 13.85 1.98 -5.75
CA LEU A 67 12.72 2.90 -5.90
C LEU A 67 11.41 2.14 -6.14
N GLU A 68 11.42 1.12 -6.99
CA GLU A 68 10.26 0.26 -7.25
C GLU A 68 9.85 -0.51 -5.99
N HIS A 69 10.82 -1.06 -5.25
CA HIS A 69 10.55 -1.69 -3.96
C HIS A 69 9.97 -0.70 -2.94
N PHE A 70 10.51 0.52 -2.86
CA PHE A 70 9.98 1.56 -1.98
C PHE A 70 8.54 1.94 -2.35
N HIS A 71 8.22 2.09 -3.64
CA HIS A 71 6.86 2.36 -4.09
C HIS A 71 5.88 1.26 -3.69
N TYR A 72 6.30 -0.01 -3.79
CA TYR A 72 5.48 -1.13 -3.30
C TYR A 72 5.22 -1.02 -1.78
N GLU A 73 6.26 -0.78 -0.98
CA GLU A 73 6.11 -0.61 0.48
C GLU A 73 5.27 0.63 0.83
N GLU A 74 5.36 1.70 0.03
CA GLU A 74 4.53 2.89 0.19
C GLU A 74 3.04 2.61 -0.07
N GLU A 75 2.72 1.83 -1.11
CA GLU A 75 1.35 1.37 -1.37
C GLU A 75 0.82 0.52 -0.22
N GLN A 76 1.63 -0.39 0.32
CA GLN A 76 1.27 -1.18 1.50
C GLN A 76 1.03 -0.30 2.72
N ARG A 77 1.90 0.70 2.94
CA ARG A 77 1.75 1.66 4.05
C ARG A 77 0.45 2.46 3.91
N ALA A 78 0.13 2.95 2.71
CA ALA A 78 -1.11 3.69 2.46
C ALA A 78 -2.35 2.81 2.69
N TYR A 79 -2.28 1.53 2.31
CA TYR A 79 -3.32 0.54 2.57
C TYR A 79 -3.56 0.36 4.08
N TYR A 80 -2.50 0.10 4.86
CA TYR A 80 -2.62 -0.03 6.32
C TYR A 80 -3.15 1.25 6.97
N GLN A 81 -2.71 2.43 6.50
CA GLN A 81 -3.23 3.71 6.98
C GLN A 81 -4.74 3.80 6.75
N GLY A 82 -5.23 3.44 5.56
CA GLY A 82 -6.67 3.42 5.28
C GLY A 82 -7.45 2.49 6.22
N MET A 83 -6.91 1.32 6.56
CA MET A 83 -7.52 0.43 7.55
C MET A 83 -7.56 1.08 8.95
N MET A 84 -6.48 1.75 9.36
CA MET A 84 -6.42 2.44 10.65
C MET A 84 -7.44 3.59 10.72
N ASP A 85 -7.58 4.35 9.63
CA ASP A 85 -8.54 5.44 9.52
C ASP A 85 -9.98 4.92 9.63
N VAL A 86 -10.29 3.78 9.01
CA VAL A 86 -11.60 3.11 9.15
C VAL A 86 -11.86 2.69 10.59
N VAL A 87 -10.87 2.11 11.28
CA VAL A 87 -11.01 1.70 12.69
C VAL A 87 -11.26 2.91 13.58
N GLU A 88 -10.53 3.99 13.38
CA GLU A 88 -10.72 5.23 14.13
C GLU A 88 -12.11 5.84 13.87
N PHE A 89 -12.56 5.86 12.61
CA PHE A 89 -13.91 6.27 12.25
C PHE A 89 -14.98 5.45 12.99
N LEU A 90 -14.85 4.12 13.00
CA LEU A 90 -15.79 3.21 13.69
C LEU A 90 -15.80 3.39 15.21
N ILE A 91 -14.65 3.71 15.83
CA ILE A 91 -14.60 4.08 17.26
C ILE A 91 -15.36 5.39 17.50
N ASN A 92 -15.13 6.40 16.66
CA ASN A 92 -15.68 7.74 16.84
C ASN A 92 -17.21 7.78 16.73
N ILE A 93 -17.80 6.91 15.89
CA ILE A 93 -19.26 6.77 15.80
C ILE A 93 -19.85 5.81 16.85
N GLY A 94 -19.01 5.22 17.71
CA GLY A 94 -19.43 4.29 18.76
C GLY A 94 -19.74 2.86 18.28
N ALA A 95 -19.42 2.52 17.04
CA ALA A 95 -19.65 1.19 16.46
C ALA A 95 -18.67 0.14 17.01
N ILE A 96 -17.45 0.54 17.41
CA ILE A 96 -16.46 -0.33 18.03
C ILE A 96 -16.00 0.27 19.36
N LYS A 97 -15.94 -0.56 20.41
CA LYS A 97 -15.41 -0.15 21.71
C LYS A 97 -13.88 -0.12 21.68
N LYS A 98 -13.30 0.96 22.23
CA LYS A 98 -11.85 1.08 22.43
C LYS A 98 -11.39 -0.03 23.39
N SER A 99 -10.73 -1.06 22.86
CA SER A 99 -10.26 -2.21 23.63
C SER A 99 -8.74 -2.32 23.65
N THR A 100 -8.20 -3.15 24.55
CA THR A 100 -6.75 -3.41 24.65
C THR A 100 -6.16 -3.99 23.35
N ASN A 101 -6.96 -4.71 22.57
CA ASN A 101 -6.53 -5.27 21.28
C ASN A 101 -6.44 -4.18 20.20
N VAL A 102 -7.44 -3.29 20.15
CA VAL A 102 -7.43 -2.15 19.22
C VAL A 102 -6.30 -1.18 19.58
N LYS A 103 -6.05 -0.96 20.88
CA LYS A 103 -4.92 -0.15 21.35
C LYS A 103 -3.57 -0.74 20.93
N ARG A 104 -3.36 -2.05 21.12
CA ARG A 104 -2.12 -2.73 20.66
C ARG A 104 -1.94 -2.70 19.14
N MET A 105 -3.03 -2.82 18.39
CA MET A 105 -2.99 -2.70 16.93
C MET A 105 -2.59 -1.29 16.51
N ILE A 106 -3.19 -0.25 17.10
CA ILE A 106 -2.78 1.14 16.88
C ILE A 106 -1.30 1.32 17.23
N GLU A 107 -0.86 0.87 18.40
CA GLU A 107 0.54 1.00 18.84
C GLU A 107 1.54 0.25 17.94
N LYS A 108 1.14 -0.87 17.31
CA LYS A 108 2.01 -1.62 16.39
C LYS A 108 2.30 -0.86 15.09
N TYR A 109 1.37 -0.04 14.64
CA TYR A 109 1.47 0.69 13.36
C TYR A 109 1.60 2.21 13.53
N ALA A 110 1.37 2.73 14.73
CA ALA A 110 1.61 4.12 15.10
C ALA A 110 3.06 4.30 15.55
N ARG A 111 3.92 4.66 14.58
CA ARG A 111 5.31 5.13 14.72
C ARG A 111 6.13 4.58 15.90
#